data_AF-A0A323V2Q7-F1
#
_entry.id   AF-A0A323V2Q7-F1
#
_cell.length_a   1.000
_cell.length_b   1.000
_cell.length_c   1.000
_cell.angle_alpha   90.00
_cell.angle_beta   90.00
_cell.angle_gamma   90.00
#
_symmetry.space_group_name_H-M   'P 1'
#
loop_
_entity.id
_entity.type
_entity.pdbx_description
1 polymer ?
#
loop_
_entity_poly.entity_id
_entity_poly.type
_entity_poly.pdbx_seq_one_letter_code
_entity_poly.pdbx_strand_id
1 'polypeptide(L)'
;SPDLQRAATWWAGLTAAEQLAEIAARPARVGALDGLPAWARDQANRLVLAAAVAGAVHGERRVVAEVVAAQLTAHEAAGRPVQLLQFDPAADLVAVALGDLDTAAAVGVLVPGINTTPGDDLPGLLGDAAAVGRAAQAAAPGLAVATVAWLGYRPPGLATMALPHAS
;
A
#
# COMPACT_ATOMS: atom_id res chain seq x y z
N SER A 1 -13.23 12.66 -1.76
CA SER A 1 -13.29 14.08 -1.35
C SER A 1 -12.91 14.95 -2.54
N PRO A 2 -13.26 16.24 -2.59
CA PRO A 2 -12.92 17.13 -3.71
C PRO A 2 -11.43 17.09 -4.11
N ASP A 3 -10.54 16.82 -3.15
CA ASP A 3 -9.10 16.72 -3.36
C ASP A 3 -8.72 15.49 -4.20
N LEU A 4 -9.38 14.34 -4.00
CA LEU A 4 -9.17 13.12 -4.80
C LEU A 4 -9.52 13.34 -6.27
N GLN A 5 -10.69 13.92 -6.53
CA GLN A 5 -11.13 14.22 -7.89
C GLN A 5 -10.19 15.20 -8.59
N ARG A 6 -9.62 16.19 -7.87
CA ARG A 6 -8.61 17.08 -8.45
C ARG A 6 -7.33 16.35 -8.83
N ALA A 7 -6.83 15.46 -7.95
CA ALA A 7 -5.64 14.66 -8.24
C ALA A 7 -5.84 13.75 -9.46
N ALA A 8 -6.99 13.07 -9.53
CA ALA A 8 -7.35 12.22 -10.65
C ALA A 8 -7.44 12.99 -11.98
N THR A 9 -8.14 14.14 -11.99
CA THR A 9 -8.28 14.98 -13.20
C THR A 9 -6.94 15.53 -13.67
N TRP A 10 -6.09 15.98 -12.74
CA TRP A 10 -4.73 16.43 -13.09
C TRP A 10 -3.92 15.29 -13.71
N TRP A 11 -3.91 14.11 -13.09
CA TRP A 11 -3.16 12.96 -13.58
C TRP A 11 -3.63 12.49 -14.96
N ALA A 12 -4.95 12.47 -15.18
CA ALA A 12 -5.56 12.10 -16.46
C ALA A 12 -5.28 13.10 -17.58
N GLY A 13 -4.93 14.35 -17.24
CA GLY A 13 -4.53 15.38 -18.21
C GLY A 13 -3.08 15.25 -18.69
N LEU A 14 -2.25 14.44 -18.03
CA LEU A 14 -0.86 14.21 -18.41
C LEU A 14 -0.75 13.12 -19.48
N THR A 15 0.20 13.28 -20.40
CA THR A 15 0.65 12.20 -21.28
C THR A 15 1.39 11.12 -20.49
N ALA A 16 1.51 9.91 -21.04
CA ALA A 16 2.27 8.83 -20.39
C ALA A 16 3.73 9.23 -20.08
N ALA A 17 4.37 10.00 -20.97
CA ALA A 17 5.73 10.49 -20.74
C ALA A 17 5.79 11.49 -19.58
N GLU A 18 4.82 12.40 -19.46
CA GLU A 18 4.74 13.34 -18.35
C GLU A 18 4.41 12.64 -17.03
N GLN A 19 3.54 11.63 -17.04
CA GLN A 19 3.25 10.80 -15.87
C GLN A 19 4.52 10.11 -15.34
N LEU A 20 5.30 9.48 -16.24
CA LEU A 20 6.57 8.86 -15.87
C LEU A 20 7.60 9.88 -15.39
N ALA A 21 7.65 11.07 -16.01
CA ALA A 21 8.52 12.15 -15.57
C ALA A 21 8.14 12.66 -14.16
N GLU A 22 6.85 12.79 -13.85
CA GLU A 22 6.36 13.17 -12.52
C GLU A 22 6.67 12.10 -11.47
N ILE A 23 6.51 10.81 -11.81
CA ILE A 23 6.92 9.68 -10.94
C ILE A 23 8.40 9.77 -10.62
N ALA A 24 9.25 9.94 -11.63
CA ALA A 24 10.70 9.98 -11.44
C ALA A 24 11.14 11.24 -10.66
N ALA A 25 10.53 12.38 -10.94
CA ALA A 25 10.91 13.66 -10.31
C ALA A 25 10.42 13.79 -8.87
N ARG A 26 9.23 13.26 -8.55
CA ARG A 26 8.57 13.46 -7.25
C ARG A 26 7.90 12.19 -6.72
N PRO A 27 8.64 11.08 -6.56
CA PRO A 27 8.06 9.77 -6.23
C PRO A 27 7.27 9.79 -4.92
N ALA A 28 7.82 10.41 -3.86
CA ALA A 28 7.13 10.50 -2.57
C ALA A 28 5.80 11.27 -2.64
N ARG A 29 5.71 12.31 -3.49
CA ARG A 29 4.47 13.04 -3.70
C ARG A 29 3.46 12.17 -4.46
N VAL A 30 3.87 11.58 -5.58
CA VAL A 30 2.99 10.76 -6.42
C VAL A 30 2.46 9.55 -5.65
N GLY A 31 3.32 8.82 -4.95
CA GLY A 31 2.94 7.64 -4.18
C GLY A 31 1.96 7.90 -3.03
N ALA A 32 1.97 9.12 -2.48
CA ALA A 32 1.08 9.56 -1.41
C ALA A 32 -0.25 10.18 -1.90
N LEU A 33 -0.42 10.43 -3.21
CA LEU A 33 -1.64 11.02 -3.73
C LEU A 33 -2.74 9.97 -3.88
N ASP A 34 -3.73 10.07 -3.01
CA ASP A 34 -4.97 9.34 -3.17
C ASP A 34 -5.72 9.81 -4.44
N GLY A 35 -6.37 8.88 -5.13
CA GLY A 35 -7.08 9.12 -6.39
C GLY A 35 -6.26 8.90 -7.66
N LEU A 36 -4.96 8.58 -7.55
CA LEU A 36 -4.16 8.12 -8.68
C LEU A 36 -4.37 6.62 -8.94
N PRO A 37 -4.16 6.15 -10.20
CA PRO A 37 -4.13 4.73 -10.54
C PRO A 37 -3.12 3.94 -9.69
N ALA A 38 -3.41 2.67 -9.44
CA ALA A 38 -2.59 1.82 -8.59
C ALA A 38 -1.19 1.62 -9.18
N TRP A 39 -1.05 1.45 -10.49
CA TRP A 39 0.25 1.34 -11.17
C TRP A 39 1.15 2.55 -10.92
N ALA A 40 0.57 3.76 -10.89
CA ALA A 40 1.32 4.99 -10.73
C ALA A 40 1.83 5.12 -9.29
N ARG A 41 0.97 4.78 -8.32
CA ARG A 41 1.32 4.74 -6.90
C ARG A 41 2.36 3.67 -6.62
N ASP A 42 2.19 2.48 -7.19
CA ASP A 42 3.14 1.37 -7.09
C ASP A 42 4.53 1.78 -7.57
N GLN A 43 4.63 2.28 -8.79
CA GLN A 43 5.91 2.67 -9.37
C GLN A 43 6.59 3.77 -8.55
N ALA A 44 5.83 4.77 -8.12
CA ALA A 44 6.35 5.87 -7.30
C ALA A 44 6.82 5.39 -5.91
N ASN A 45 6.02 4.59 -5.22
CA ASN A 45 6.38 4.07 -3.89
C ASN A 45 7.55 3.10 -3.95
N ARG A 46 7.70 2.32 -5.03
CA ARG A 46 8.88 1.46 -5.24
C ARG A 46 10.18 2.26 -5.40
N LEU A 47 10.13 3.46 -5.99
CA LEU A 47 11.29 4.36 -6.01
C LEU A 47 11.65 4.86 -4.61
N VAL A 48 10.64 5.21 -3.79
CA VAL A 48 10.86 5.59 -2.38
C VAL A 48 11.44 4.42 -1.57
N LEU A 49 10.89 3.22 -1.75
CA LEU A 49 11.35 1.98 -1.13
C LEU A 49 12.80 1.67 -1.50
N ALA A 50 13.14 1.77 -2.79
CA ALA A 50 14.50 1.53 -3.26
C ALA A 50 15.50 2.51 -2.62
N ALA A 51 15.15 3.79 -2.53
CA ALA A 51 15.98 4.78 -1.84
C ALA A 51 16.13 4.47 -0.34
N ALA A 52 15.04 4.05 0.32
CA ALA A 52 15.05 3.66 1.73
C ALA A 52 16.00 2.48 1.99
N VAL A 53 15.91 1.42 1.19
CA VAL A 53 16.82 0.25 1.26
C VAL A 53 18.27 0.63 0.94
N ALA A 54 18.49 1.55 -0.01
CA ALA A 54 19.81 2.07 -0.34
C ALA A 54 20.45 2.93 0.77
N GLY A 55 19.68 3.29 1.81
CA GLY A 55 20.17 4.02 2.98
C GLY A 55 19.67 5.45 3.13
N ALA A 56 18.62 5.86 2.41
CA ALA A 56 17.96 7.14 2.67
C ALA A 56 17.27 7.18 4.05
N VAL A 57 17.03 6.02 4.65
CA VAL A 57 16.56 5.87 6.03
C VAL A 57 17.46 4.90 6.79
N HIS A 58 17.40 4.96 8.14
CA HIS A 58 18.24 4.19 9.04
C HIS A 58 17.42 3.61 10.20
N GLY A 59 18.01 2.65 10.93
CA GLY A 59 17.39 2.01 12.08
C GLY A 59 16.15 1.21 11.70
N GLU A 60 15.14 1.22 12.56
CA GLU A 60 13.87 0.50 12.37
C GLU A 60 13.19 0.81 11.03
N ARG A 61 13.26 2.07 10.57
CA ARG A 61 12.71 2.47 9.26
C ARG A 61 13.35 1.75 8.09
N ARG A 62 14.65 1.43 8.19
CA ARG A 62 15.35 0.63 7.18
C ARG A 62 14.93 -0.83 7.26
N VAL A 63 14.74 -1.36 8.47
CA VAL A 63 14.22 -2.73 8.67
C VAL A 63 12.84 -2.88 8.03
N VAL A 64 11.93 -1.93 8.25
CA VAL A 64 10.62 -1.90 7.59
C VAL A 64 10.75 -1.89 6.07
N ALA A 65 11.64 -1.06 5.51
CA ALA A 65 11.89 -1.02 4.07
C ALA A 65 12.40 -2.36 3.53
N GLU A 66 13.34 -3.01 4.23
CA GLU A 66 13.88 -4.31 3.84
C GLU A 66 12.81 -5.42 3.90
N VAL A 67 11.95 -5.41 4.91
CA VAL A 67 10.80 -6.34 5.02
C VAL A 67 9.83 -6.14 3.86
N VAL A 68 9.42 -4.90 3.58
CA VAL A 68 8.51 -4.60 2.45
C VAL A 68 9.13 -5.07 1.13
N ALA A 69 10.40 -4.74 0.88
CA ALA A 69 11.09 -5.14 -0.35
C ALA A 69 11.19 -6.68 -0.50
N ALA A 70 11.46 -7.39 0.59
CA ALA A 70 11.50 -8.85 0.60
C ALA A 70 10.12 -9.46 0.27
N GLN A 71 9.03 -8.90 0.81
CA GLN A 71 7.68 -9.36 0.49
C GLN A 71 7.33 -9.12 -0.98
N LEU A 72 7.58 -7.93 -1.53
CA LEU A 72 7.33 -7.65 -2.96
C LEU A 72 8.09 -8.64 -3.85
N THR A 73 9.39 -8.83 -3.57
CA THR A 73 10.26 -9.76 -4.31
C THR A 73 9.72 -11.21 -4.24
N ALA A 74 9.30 -11.67 -3.07
CA ALA A 74 8.78 -13.03 -2.88
C ALA A 74 7.44 -13.25 -3.61
N HIS A 75 6.57 -12.23 -3.68
CA HIS A 75 5.32 -12.31 -4.43
C HIS A 75 5.56 -12.31 -5.95
N GLU A 76 6.46 -11.48 -6.44
CA GLU A 76 6.85 -11.42 -7.85
C GLU A 76 7.53 -12.71 -8.31
N ALA A 77 8.45 -13.25 -7.52
CA ALA A 77 9.11 -14.52 -7.82
C ALA A 77 8.12 -15.70 -7.90
N ALA A 78 6.98 -15.61 -7.22
CA ALA A 78 5.89 -16.56 -7.30
C ALA A 78 4.90 -16.28 -8.45
N GLY A 79 5.19 -15.31 -9.34
CA GLY A 79 4.34 -14.93 -10.46
C GLY A 79 3.03 -14.26 -10.05
N ARG A 80 2.94 -13.74 -8.81
CA ARG A 80 1.73 -13.09 -8.29
C ARG A 80 1.86 -11.58 -8.49
N PRO A 81 0.88 -10.91 -9.14
CA PRO A 81 0.85 -9.46 -9.20
C PRO A 81 0.86 -8.88 -7.79
N VAL A 82 1.66 -7.84 -7.56
CA VAL A 82 1.77 -7.16 -6.28
C VAL A 82 2.02 -5.67 -6.50
N GLN A 83 1.27 -4.81 -5.81
CA GLN A 83 1.34 -3.35 -5.93
C GLN A 83 1.53 -2.70 -4.56
N LEU A 84 2.48 -1.77 -4.44
CA LEU A 84 2.75 -0.98 -3.24
C LEU A 84 2.01 0.36 -3.31
N LEU A 85 0.81 0.43 -2.71
CA LEU A 85 -0.03 1.62 -2.77
C LEU A 85 0.41 2.73 -1.82
N GLN A 86 1.05 2.35 -0.72
CA GLN A 86 1.51 3.30 0.27
C GLN A 86 2.78 2.80 0.95
N PHE A 87 3.75 3.70 1.08
CA PHE A 87 5.00 3.46 1.79
C PHE A 87 5.50 4.75 2.44
N ASP A 88 5.27 4.86 3.74
CA ASP A 88 5.85 5.89 4.59
C ASP A 88 6.39 5.23 5.87
N PRO A 89 7.68 4.87 5.89
CA PRO A 89 8.29 4.22 7.06
C PRO A 89 8.44 5.19 8.23
N ALA A 90 8.28 6.51 8.05
CA ALA A 90 8.29 7.46 9.17
C ALA A 90 6.94 7.55 9.88
N ALA A 91 5.85 7.20 9.17
CA ALA A 91 4.50 7.12 9.72
C ALA A 91 4.03 5.68 9.99
N ASP A 92 4.93 4.70 9.87
CA ASP A 92 4.63 3.25 9.93
C ASP A 92 3.47 2.82 9.01
N LEU A 93 3.35 3.47 7.86
CA LEU A 93 2.20 3.34 6.98
C LEU A 93 2.58 2.60 5.70
N VAL A 94 2.03 1.39 5.56
CA VAL A 94 2.32 0.49 4.45
C VAL A 94 1.02 -0.12 3.95
N ALA A 95 0.77 -0.03 2.64
CA ALA A 95 -0.34 -0.71 1.99
C ALA A 95 0.18 -1.49 0.77
N VAL A 96 0.02 -2.80 0.80
CA VAL A 96 0.45 -3.72 -0.27
C VAL A 96 -0.77 -4.48 -0.78
N ALA A 97 -1.00 -4.42 -2.08
CA ALA A 97 -2.04 -5.18 -2.76
C ALA A 97 -1.45 -6.43 -3.42
N LEU A 98 -2.16 -7.54 -3.30
CA LEU A 98 -1.93 -8.77 -4.05
C LEU A 98 -3.01 -8.88 -5.13
N GLY A 99 -2.62 -9.04 -6.38
CA GLY A 99 -3.48 -8.79 -7.54
C GLY A 99 -3.24 -7.41 -8.14
N ASP A 100 -3.96 -7.09 -9.22
CA ASP A 100 -3.90 -5.78 -9.87
C ASP A 100 -5.17 -4.98 -9.53
N LEU A 101 -5.01 -3.90 -8.79
CA LEU A 101 -6.11 -3.05 -8.35
C LEU A 101 -6.72 -2.22 -9.49
N ASP A 102 -5.97 -1.94 -10.55
CA ASP A 102 -6.49 -1.16 -11.68
C ASP A 102 -7.49 -1.98 -12.52
N THR A 103 -7.41 -3.32 -12.45
CA THR A 103 -8.25 -4.25 -13.22
C THR A 103 -9.12 -5.17 -12.37
N ALA A 104 -8.98 -5.14 -11.04
CA ALA A 104 -9.77 -5.96 -10.14
C ALA A 104 -11.28 -5.65 -10.25
N ALA A 105 -12.08 -6.71 -10.34
CA ALA A 105 -13.53 -6.65 -10.25
C ALA A 105 -14.03 -6.70 -8.79
N ALA A 106 -13.21 -7.23 -7.87
CA ALA A 106 -13.48 -7.23 -6.44
C ALA A 106 -12.21 -6.95 -5.64
N VAL A 107 -12.33 -6.13 -4.60
CA VAL A 107 -11.22 -5.76 -3.72
C VAL A 107 -11.56 -6.14 -2.27
N GLY A 108 -10.72 -6.97 -1.66
CA GLY A 108 -10.73 -7.22 -0.22
C GLY A 108 -9.69 -6.36 0.49
N VAL A 109 -10.00 -5.82 1.65
CA VAL A 109 -9.03 -5.05 2.45
C VAL A 109 -8.89 -5.70 3.82
N LEU A 110 -7.66 -6.00 4.20
CA LEU A 110 -7.29 -6.57 5.48
C LEU A 110 -6.61 -5.49 6.31
N VAL A 111 -7.24 -5.17 7.43
CA VAL A 111 -6.73 -4.23 8.42
C VAL A 111 -6.41 -5.04 9.67
N PRO A 112 -5.17 -4.98 10.18
CA PRO A 112 -4.78 -5.73 11.36
C PRO A 112 -5.42 -5.16 12.63
N GLY A 113 -5.35 -5.92 13.72
CA GLY A 113 -5.75 -5.46 15.05
C GLY A 113 -4.82 -4.36 15.59
N ILE A 114 -5.17 -3.84 16.78
CA ILE A 114 -4.34 -2.88 17.52
C ILE A 114 -2.96 -3.48 17.86
N ASN A 115 -1.93 -2.62 17.97
CA ASN A 115 -0.54 -2.99 18.28
C ASN A 115 0.20 -3.82 17.22
N THR A 116 -0.10 -3.60 15.93
CA THR A 116 0.65 -4.20 14.83
C THR A 116 1.59 -3.20 14.15
N THR A 117 2.73 -3.68 13.66
CA THR A 117 3.74 -2.86 12.97
C THR A 117 4.02 -3.43 11.58
N PRO A 118 4.35 -2.58 10.59
CA PRO A 118 4.77 -3.07 9.27
C PRO A 118 6.00 -3.98 9.30
N GLY A 119 6.91 -3.79 10.25
CA GLY A 119 8.13 -4.57 10.35
C GLY A 119 7.86 -6.02 10.75
N ASP A 120 6.99 -6.23 11.72
CA ASP A 120 6.78 -7.56 12.32
C ASP A 120 5.58 -8.30 11.70
N ASP A 121 4.49 -7.58 11.39
CA ASP A 121 3.20 -8.21 11.08
C ASP A 121 2.88 -8.27 9.58
N LEU A 122 3.55 -7.48 8.74
CA LEU A 122 3.28 -7.44 7.30
C LEU A 122 3.39 -8.82 6.63
N PRO A 123 4.40 -9.67 6.90
CA PRO A 123 4.46 -11.00 6.28
C PRO A 123 3.24 -11.87 6.61
N GLY A 124 2.78 -11.84 7.86
CA GLY A 124 1.59 -12.57 8.30
C GLY A 124 0.32 -12.04 7.64
N LEU A 125 0.13 -10.72 7.65
CA LEU A 125 -1.03 -10.07 7.06
C LEU A 125 -1.11 -10.30 5.54
N LEU A 126 0.02 -10.34 4.83
CA LEU A 126 0.07 -10.72 3.42
C LEU A 126 -0.25 -12.20 3.19
N GLY A 127 0.13 -13.07 4.13
CA GLY A 127 -0.28 -14.47 4.15
C GLY A 127 -1.81 -14.61 4.21
N ASP A 128 -2.43 -13.87 5.11
CA ASP A 128 -3.89 -13.82 5.27
C ASP A 128 -4.57 -13.21 4.04
N ALA A 129 -4.05 -12.11 3.50
CA ALA A 129 -4.56 -11.48 2.28
C ALA A 129 -4.54 -12.47 1.10
N ALA A 130 -3.42 -13.19 0.95
CA ALA A 130 -3.30 -14.22 -0.08
C ALA A 130 -4.29 -15.37 0.13
N ALA A 131 -4.57 -15.77 1.37
CA ALA A 131 -5.56 -16.81 1.68
C ALA A 131 -6.98 -16.36 1.31
N VAL A 132 -7.35 -15.12 1.65
CA VAL A 132 -8.64 -14.53 1.25
C VAL A 132 -8.77 -14.46 -0.27
N GLY A 133 -7.74 -13.98 -0.97
CA GLY A 133 -7.74 -13.92 -2.44
C GLY A 133 -7.94 -15.30 -3.09
N ARG A 134 -7.25 -16.34 -2.58
CA ARG A 134 -7.45 -17.72 -3.06
C ARG A 134 -8.85 -18.24 -2.78
N ALA A 135 -9.40 -17.97 -1.61
CA ALA A 135 -10.76 -18.38 -1.26
C ALA A 135 -11.81 -17.72 -2.16
N ALA A 136 -11.65 -16.42 -2.43
CA ALA A 136 -12.52 -15.69 -3.35
C ALA A 136 -12.45 -16.25 -4.79
N GLN A 137 -11.23 -16.52 -5.28
CA GLN A 137 -11.04 -17.14 -6.60
C GLN A 137 -11.66 -18.54 -6.70
N ALA A 138 -11.55 -19.34 -5.63
CA ALA A 138 -12.13 -20.67 -5.59
C ALA A 138 -13.67 -20.64 -5.57
N ALA A 139 -14.25 -19.66 -4.86
CA ALA A 139 -15.69 -19.46 -4.81
C ALA A 139 -16.28 -18.89 -6.11
N ALA A 140 -15.51 -18.06 -6.84
CA ALA A 140 -15.91 -17.47 -8.11
C ALA A 140 -14.78 -17.56 -9.15
N PRO A 141 -14.60 -18.74 -9.77
CA PRO A 141 -13.57 -18.92 -10.80
C PRO A 141 -13.76 -17.91 -11.95
N GLY A 142 -12.73 -17.09 -12.20
CA GLY A 142 -12.74 -16.08 -13.26
C GLY A 142 -13.03 -14.65 -12.80
N LEU A 143 -13.39 -14.44 -11.54
CA LEU A 143 -13.46 -13.09 -10.97
C LEU A 143 -12.03 -12.53 -10.78
N ALA A 144 -11.75 -11.33 -11.30
CA ALA A 144 -10.49 -10.64 -11.00
C ALA A 144 -10.54 -10.11 -9.56
N VAL A 145 -9.75 -10.69 -8.65
CA VAL A 145 -9.72 -10.31 -7.23
C VAL A 145 -8.37 -9.70 -6.89
N ALA A 146 -8.39 -8.58 -6.16
CA ALA A 146 -7.23 -8.05 -5.46
C ALA A 146 -7.49 -7.98 -3.96
N THR A 147 -6.45 -8.22 -3.14
CA THR A 147 -6.52 -8.09 -1.69
C THR A 147 -5.44 -7.15 -1.18
N VAL A 148 -5.81 -6.20 -0.32
CA VAL A 148 -4.90 -5.19 0.22
C VAL A 148 -4.61 -5.48 1.69
N ALA A 149 -3.34 -5.66 2.03
CA ALA A 149 -2.85 -5.60 3.41
C ALA A 149 -2.53 -4.14 3.75
N TRP A 150 -3.22 -3.58 4.74
CA TRP A 150 -3.08 -2.17 5.13
C TRP A 150 -2.65 -2.04 6.60
N LEU A 151 -1.41 -1.61 6.83
CA LEU A 151 -0.84 -1.31 8.15
C LEU A 151 -0.62 0.19 8.37
N GLY A 152 -0.63 0.61 9.63
CA GLY A 152 -0.35 2.00 10.02
C GLY A 152 -1.46 2.99 9.73
N TYR A 153 -2.66 2.51 9.37
CA TYR A 153 -3.81 3.40 9.24
C TYR A 153 -4.07 4.10 10.57
N ARG A 154 -4.20 5.44 10.55
CA ARG A 154 -4.72 6.18 11.70
C ARG A 154 -6.24 6.14 11.67
N PRO A 155 -6.91 5.37 12.56
CA PRO A 155 -8.36 5.44 12.66
C PRO A 155 -8.79 6.83 13.12
N PRO A 156 -9.81 7.44 12.47
CA PRO A 156 -10.40 8.65 13.00
C PRO A 156 -11.10 8.32 14.33
N GLY A 157 -10.54 8.77 15.46
CA GLY A 157 -11.27 8.80 16.75
C GLY A 157 -10.58 8.27 18.01
N LEU A 158 -9.37 7.69 17.98
CA LEU A 158 -8.70 7.22 19.23
C LEU A 158 -8.17 8.37 20.12
N ALA A 159 -8.49 9.62 19.81
CA ALA A 159 -8.29 10.76 20.71
C ALA A 159 -9.51 11.07 21.62
N THR A 160 -10.63 10.34 21.54
CA THR A 160 -11.85 10.64 22.32
C THR A 160 -12.48 9.42 23.00
N MET A 161 -11.67 8.54 23.58
CA MET A 161 -12.15 7.58 24.59
C MET A 161 -11.24 7.56 25.83
N ALA A 162 -10.89 8.75 26.32
CA ALA A 162 -10.58 8.89 27.74
C ALA A 162 -11.93 8.92 28.47
N LEU A 163 -12.22 7.83 29.20
CA LEU A 163 -13.36 7.73 30.11
C LEU A 163 -13.36 8.93 31.08
N PRO A 164 -14.50 9.60 31.34
CA PRO A 164 -14.59 10.48 32.49
C PRO A 164 -14.53 9.62 33.76
N HIS A 165 -13.49 9.79 34.58
CA HIS A 165 -13.54 9.35 35.96
C HIS A 165 -14.66 10.13 36.66
N ALA A 166 -15.75 9.43 36.97
CA ALA A 166 -16.73 9.89 37.93
C ALA A 166 -16.15 9.71 39.34
N SER A 167 -15.94 10.83 40.05
CA SER A 167 -16.25 11.04 41.48
C SER A 167 -15.95 12.48 41.84
#